data_AF-A0A6B3G1W5-F1
#
_entry.id   AF-A0A6B3G1W5-F1
#
_cell.length_a   1.000
_cell.length_b   1.000
_cell.length_c   1.000
_cell.angle_alpha   90.00
_cell.angle_beta   90.00
_cell.angle_gamma   90.00
#
_symmetry.space_group_name_H-M   'P 1'
#
loop_
_entity.id
_entity.type
_entity.pdbx_description
1 polymer ?
#
loop_
_entity_poly.entity_id
_entity_poly.type
_entity_poly.pdbx_seq_one_letter_code
_entity_poly.pdbx_strand_id
1 'polypeptide(L)' 'HSFTAAAATDGVLIRPDLLTGIRGIDREAMTVTVEAGTPLKRLNTALAREGLSLTNMGDIMEQTVAGATSTGTHGTG' A
#
# COMPACT_ATOMS: atom_id res chain seq x y z
N HIS A 1 -2.12 -10.11 -3.46
CA HIS A 1 -2.94 -10.17 -4.68
C HIS A 1 -2.04 -10.28 -5.90
N SER A 2 -1.45 -11.46 -6.11
CA SER A 2 -0.73 -11.80 -7.34
C SER A 2 -1.26 -13.15 -7.82
N PHE A 3 -1.28 -13.36 -9.14
CA PHE A 3 -1.73 -14.60 -9.76
C PHE A 3 -0.56 -15.47 -10.24
N THR A 4 0.67 -15.07 -9.92
CA THR A 4 1.88 -15.86 -10.13
C THR A 4 2.50 -16.24 -8.79
N ALA A 5 3.52 -17.11 -8.81
CA ALA A 5 4.27 -17.54 -7.64
C ALA A 5 5.21 -16.44 -7.07
N ALA A 6 4.96 -15.15 -7.33
CA ALA A 6 5.84 -14.04 -7.00
C ALA A 6 6.20 -13.90 -5.50
N ALA A 7 5.35 -14.43 -4.62
CA ALA A 7 5.59 -14.46 -3.17
C ALA A 7 5.70 -15.89 -2.60
N ALA A 8 5.73 -16.91 -3.45
CA ALA A 8 5.93 -18.30 -3.02
C ALA A 8 7.41 -18.55 -2.73
N THR A 9 7.70 -19.35 -1.71
CA THR A 9 9.07 -19.72 -1.35
C THR A 9 9.06 -21.06 -0.61
N ASP A 10 10.10 -21.87 -0.83
CA ASP A 10 10.39 -23.08 -0.02
C ASP A 10 11.17 -22.74 1.26
N GLY A 11 11.56 -21.47 1.42
CA GLY A 11 12.27 -20.94 2.58
C GLY A 11 11.32 -20.27 3.59
N VAL A 12 11.69 -19.07 4.01
CA VAL A 12 10.94 -18.30 5.02
C VAL A 12 10.04 -17.28 4.33
N LEU A 13 8.74 -17.34 4.60
CA LEU A 13 7.75 -16.34 4.20
C LEU A 13 7.49 -15.35 5.34
N ILE A 14 7.87 -14.09 5.15
CA ILE A 14 7.60 -13.00 6.11
C ILE A 14 6.33 -12.26 5.70
N ARG A 15 5.37 -12.16 6.62
CA ARG A 15 4.11 -11.43 6.41
C ARG A 15 4.14 -10.10 7.18
N PRO A 16 4.06 -8.94 6.52
CA PRO A 16 4.11 -7.63 7.18
C PRO A 16 2.77 -7.22 7.80
N ASP A 17 1.84 -8.15 8.07
CA ASP A 17 0.44 -7.86 8.43
C ASP A 17 0.25 -7.01 9.70
N LEU A 18 1.28 -6.94 10.55
CA LEU A 18 1.30 -6.11 11.76
C LEU A 18 1.99 -4.75 11.57
N LEU A 19 2.77 -4.60 10.49
CA LEU A 19 3.36 -3.33 10.08
C LEU A 19 2.31 -2.53 9.30
N THR A 20 1.41 -1.88 10.04
CA THR A 20 0.30 -1.13 9.44
C THR A 20 0.16 0.27 10.04
N GLY A 21 -0.37 1.20 9.23
CA GLY A 21 -0.66 2.57 9.62
C GLY A 21 0.25 3.60 8.95
N ILE A 22 -0.19 4.86 9.02
CA ILE A 22 0.60 6.02 8.61
C ILE A 22 1.55 6.37 9.76
N ARG A 23 2.83 6.62 9.44
CA ARG A 23 3.86 7.08 10.38
C ARG A 23 4.01 8.59 10.42
N GLY A 24 3.74 9.25 9.30
CA GLY A 24 3.81 10.71 9.20
C GLY A 24 3.22 11.21 7.89
N ILE A 25 2.73 12.45 7.94
CA ILE A 25 2.24 13.20 6.79
C ILE A 25 3.00 14.52 6.78
N ASP A 26 3.69 14.79 5.69
CA ASP A 26 4.34 16.07 5.42
C ASP A 26 3.51 16.82 4.38
N ARG A 27 2.84 17.88 4.81
CA ARG A 27 1.95 18.69 3.96
C ARG A 27 2.70 19.71 3.12
N GLU A 28 3.92 20.08 3.50
CA GLU A 28 4.74 20.99 2.71
C GLU A 28 5.35 20.23 1.52
N ALA A 29 5.90 19.05 1.78
CA ALA A 29 6.46 18.18 0.74
C ALA A 29 5.39 17.37 -0.02
N MET A 30 4.14 17.36 0.45
CA MET A 30 3.05 16.52 -0.06
C MET A 30 3.40 15.02 -0.09
N THR A 31 3.98 14.52 1.02
CA THR A 31 4.37 13.11 1.15
C THR A 31 3.73 12.45 2.37
N VAL A 32 3.59 11.12 2.31
CA VAL A 32 3.07 10.29 3.39
C VAL A 32 4.00 9.10 3.59
N THR A 33 4.44 8.89 4.83
CA THR A 33 5.17 7.68 5.22
C THR A 33 4.19 6.68 5.80
N VAL A 34 4.15 5.48 5.23
CA VAL A 34 3.19 4.42 5.57
C VAL A 34 3.91 3.09 5.74
N GLU A 35 3.46 2.30 6.71
CA GLU A 35 4.00 0.96 6.95
C GLU A 35 3.66 -0.02 5.82
N ALA A 36 4.63 -0.88 5.48
CA ALA A 36 4.62 -1.75 4.31
C ALA A 36 3.39 -2.68 4.21
N GLY A 37 2.91 -3.18 5.34
CA GLY A 37 1.76 -4.08 5.41
C GLY A 37 0.39 -3.40 5.36
N THR A 38 0.34 -2.07 5.32
CA THR A 38 -0.93 -1.33 5.28
C THR A 38 -1.72 -1.69 4.02
N PRO A 39 -2.95 -2.24 4.12
CA PRO A 39 -3.81 -2.43 2.97
C PRO A 39 -4.19 -1.09 2.33
N LEU A 40 -4.23 -1.00 1.00
CA LEU A 40 -4.56 0.23 0.28
C LEU A 40 -5.92 0.82 0.71
N LYS A 41 -6.92 -0.01 0.97
CA LYS A 41 -8.22 0.46 1.50
C LYS A 41 -8.12 1.19 2.84
N ARG A 42 -7.21 0.74 3.72
CA ARG A 42 -6.94 1.40 5.00
C ARG A 42 -6.17 2.70 4.80
N LEU A 43 -5.18 2.69 3.91
CA LEU A 43 -4.45 3.91 3.53
C LEU A 43 -5.41 4.97 2.98
N ASN A 44 -6.27 4.63 2.01
CA ASN A 44 -7.24 5.55 1.43
C ASN A 44 -8.19 6.12 2.48
N THR A 45 -8.70 5.28 3.38
CA THR A 45 -9.58 5.75 4.47
C THR A 45 -8.85 6.74 5.38
N ALA A 46 -7.57 6.49 5.70
CA ALA A 46 -6.76 7.38 6.52
C ALA A 46 -6.45 8.69 5.80
N LEU A 47 -6.07 8.65 4.52
CA LEU A 47 -5.82 9.85 3.71
C LEU A 47 -7.09 10.71 3.56
N ALA A 48 -8.24 10.07 3.32
CA ALA A 48 -9.51 10.78 3.18
C ALA A 48 -9.89 11.56 4.44
N ARG A 49 -9.60 11.01 5.64
CA ARG A 49 -9.81 11.71 6.92
C ARG A 49 -8.92 12.95 7.07
N GLU A 50 -7.80 12.97 6.37
CA GLU A 50 -6.82 14.07 6.33
C GLU A 50 -7.07 15.04 5.17
N GLY A 51 -8.14 14.84 4.39
CA GLY A 51 -8.45 15.62 3.20
C GLY A 51 -7.49 15.37 2.02
N LEU A 52 -6.85 14.21 1.98
CA LEU A 52 -5.87 13.80 0.98
C LEU A 52 -6.35 12.57 0.19
N SER A 53 -5.71 12.33 -0.95
CA SER A 53 -5.91 11.11 -1.76
C SER A 53 -4.61 10.69 -2.43
N LEU A 54 -4.52 9.42 -2.83
CA LEU A 54 -3.54 9.02 -3.84
C LEU A 54 -3.93 9.64 -5.18
N THR A 55 -2.93 10.05 -5.97
CA THR A 55 -3.16 10.63 -7.31
C THR A 55 -3.70 9.59 -8.30
N ASN A 56 -3.27 8.34 -8.16
CA ASN A 56 -3.74 7.22 -8.95
C ASN A 56 -3.75 5.95 -8.09
N MET A 57 -4.60 5.00 -8.46
CA MET A 57 -4.74 3.71 -7.79
C MET A 57 -5.30 2.67 -8.75
N GLY A 58 -4.83 1.43 -8.65
CA GLY A 58 -5.44 0.29 -9.35
C GLY A 58 -6.85 -0.04 -8.86
N ASP A 59 -7.53 -0.92 -9.59
CA ASP A 59 -8.93 -1.31 -9.32
C ASP A 59 -9.13 -1.96 -7.94
N ILE A 60 -8.15 -2.75 -7.46
CA ILE A 60 -8.26 -3.50 -6.20
C ILE A 60 -7.46 -2.86 -5.07
N MET A 61 -8.14 -2.64 -3.94
CA MET A 61 -7.57 -2.01 -2.73
C MET A 61 -7.20 -3.00 -1.61
N GLU A 62 -7.30 -4.31 -1.87
CA GLU A 62 -7.07 -5.36 -0.88
C GLU A 62 -5.58 -5.68 -0.65
N GLN A 63 -4.73 -5.27 -1.60
CA GLN A 63 -3.28 -5.42 -1.52
C GLN A 63 -2.66 -4.45 -0.50
N THR A 64 -1.51 -4.86 0.05
CA THR A 64 -0.67 -4.00 0.90
C THR A 64 0.09 -2.98 0.07
N VAL A 65 0.56 -1.88 0.68
CA VAL A 65 1.41 -0.87 0.02
C VAL A 65 2.66 -1.51 -0.59
N ALA A 66 3.34 -2.40 0.14
CA ALA A 66 4.51 -3.10 -0.38
C ALA A 66 4.16 -4.05 -1.54
N GLY A 67 3.01 -4.71 -1.47
CA GLY A 67 2.52 -5.54 -2.57
C GLY A 67 2.28 -4.72 -3.84
N ALA A 68 1.57 -3.60 -3.71
CA ALA A 68 1.23 -2.72 -4.82
C ALA A 68 2.46 -2.16 -5.54
N THR A 69 3.44 -1.70 -4.76
CA THR A 69 4.69 -1.14 -5.28
C THR A 69 5.60 -2.21 -5.90
N SER A 70 5.68 -3.40 -5.30
CA SER A 70 6.55 -4.48 -5.77
C SER A 70 6.06 -5.15 -7.06
N THR A 71 4.75 -5.12 -7.33
CA THR A 71 4.16 -5.72 -8.53
C THR A 71 3.84 -4.72 -9.63
N GLY A 72 4.20 -3.44 -9.44
CA GLY A 72 3.89 -2.39 -10.41
C GLY A 72 2.38 -2.16 -10.57
N THR A 73 1.61 -2.25 -9.49
CA THR A 73 0.18 -1.97 -9.54
C THR A 73 -0.05 -0.52 -9.97
N HIS A 74 -0.80 -0.34 -11.04
CA HIS A 74 -1.15 0.97 -11.58
C HIS A 74 -2.66 1.07 -11.82
N GLY A 75 -3.18 2.29 -11.81
CA GLY A 75 -4.50 2.60 -12.35
C GLY A 75 -4.41 2.99 -13.81
N THR A 76 -5.37 3.80 -14.26
CA THR A 76 -5.32 4.47 -15.56
C THR A 76 -4.77 5.88 -15.38
N GLY A 77 -3.99 6.38 -16.34
CA GLY A 77 -3.39 7.72 -16.29
C GLY A 77 -2.01 7.78 -16.90
#